data_AF-A0A0K2LBG4-F1
#
_entry.id   AF-A0A0K2LBG4-F1
#
_cell.length_a   1.000
_cell.length_b   1.000
_cell.length_c   1.000
_cell.angle_alpha   90.00
_cell.angle_beta   90.00
_cell.angle_gamma   90.00
#
_symmetry.space_group_name_H-M   'P 1'
#
loop_
_entity.id
_entity.type
_entity.pdbx_description
1 polymer ?
#
loop_
_entity_poly.entity_id
_entity_poly.type
_entity_poly.pdbx_seq_one_letter_code
_entity_poly.pdbx_strand_id
1 'polypeptide(L)'
;MKIVKNLILSMALLASATGAMMLSQKDADAAKVASVNNNVARLYREDGKLITDRALGPNSNWLVGRIFTHNGETYYQVATKEYLKANNAKRLYDNTNPSLNYTPNIQRINQYFIKYLNALHAANGTPMTTTTADMFEYANHRAYQQVGDTLDHSTRPRDTEDNLYGFGYDYILKYGQYEEMKSDRDVAYYLLKGWYDDNNNISYGPGQVGHFGHRAALIYTGNPAALGMSDNATAMSAEWPEDLDGLNSIYNYTGSNPNTKFVSKDVVPE
;
A
#
# COMPACT_ATOMS: atom_id res chain seq x y z
N MET A 1 -10.00 67.11 -3.58
CA MET A 1 -9.70 67.06 -2.13
C MET A 1 -9.90 65.61 -1.68
N LYS A 2 -8.85 64.97 -1.17
CA LYS A 2 -8.82 63.58 -0.65
C LYS A 2 -9.84 63.42 0.49
N ILE A 3 -10.37 62.23 0.78
CA ILE A 3 -9.80 61.28 1.75
C ILE A 3 -10.40 59.86 1.52
N VAL A 4 -9.50 58.89 1.51
CA VAL A 4 -9.71 57.43 1.55
C VAL A 4 -10.15 57.01 2.96
N LYS A 5 -11.09 56.06 3.08
CA LYS A 5 -11.22 55.21 4.28
C LYS A 5 -11.32 53.74 3.87
N ASN A 6 -10.27 52.99 4.20
CA ASN A 6 -10.29 51.54 4.28
C ASN A 6 -11.14 51.11 5.49
N LEU A 7 -11.92 50.03 5.35
CA LEU A 7 -12.28 49.19 6.48
C LEU A 7 -12.28 47.71 6.05
N ILE A 8 -11.31 46.98 6.60
CA ILE A 8 -11.30 45.53 6.71
C ILE A 8 -12.15 45.20 7.94
N LEU A 9 -13.07 44.22 7.88
CA LEU A 9 -13.32 43.30 9.01
C LEU A 9 -14.19 42.09 8.59
N SER A 10 -13.53 40.93 8.61
CA SER A 10 -13.98 39.65 9.20
C SER A 10 -15.39 39.10 8.89
N MET A 11 -15.45 38.05 8.06
CA MET A 11 -16.52 37.04 8.15
C MET A 11 -16.18 36.06 9.28
N ALA A 12 -16.81 36.26 10.44
CA ALA A 12 -17.01 35.21 11.43
C ALA A 12 -18.28 34.45 11.02
N LEU A 13 -18.14 33.18 10.60
CA LEU A 13 -19.30 32.32 10.35
C LEU A 13 -19.71 31.66 11.66
N LEU A 14 -20.60 32.34 12.39
CA LEU A 14 -21.45 31.74 13.42
C LEU A 14 -22.76 31.31 12.75
N ALA A 15 -23.03 30.00 12.69
CA ALA A 15 -24.36 29.48 12.44
C ALA A 15 -24.70 28.50 13.57
N SER A 16 -25.45 29.00 14.55
CA SER A 16 -26.06 28.22 15.63
C SER A 16 -27.47 27.77 15.24
N ALA A 17 -27.71 26.48 15.46
CA ALA A 17 -28.97 25.82 15.82
C ALA A 17 -30.09 25.58 14.77
N THR A 18 -30.49 24.31 14.75
CA THR A 18 -31.84 23.77 14.49
C THR A 18 -32.40 23.87 13.07
N GLY A 19 -31.91 22.96 12.23
CA GLY A 19 -32.70 22.33 11.19
C GLY A 19 -32.18 20.91 11.05
N ALA A 20 -32.92 19.92 11.54
CA ALA A 20 -32.66 18.53 11.23
C ALA A 20 -32.87 18.34 9.71
N MET A 21 -31.83 18.63 8.93
CA MET A 21 -31.70 18.05 7.60
C MET A 21 -31.50 16.57 7.83
N MET A 22 -32.59 15.81 7.67
CA MET A 22 -32.51 14.40 7.29
C MET A 22 -31.78 14.34 5.96
N LEU A 23 -30.45 14.35 6.03
CA LEU A 23 -29.64 13.78 4.97
C LEU A 23 -30.05 12.32 4.93
N SER A 24 -30.57 11.89 3.77
CA SER A 24 -30.53 10.49 3.41
C SER A 24 -29.14 9.99 3.79
N GLN A 25 -29.07 9.10 4.78
CA GLN A 25 -27.88 8.37 5.11
C GLN A 25 -27.68 7.38 3.96
N LYS A 26 -27.25 7.91 2.82
CA LYS A 26 -26.44 7.17 1.89
C LYS A 26 -25.22 6.82 2.73
N ASP A 27 -24.98 5.53 2.97
CA ASP A 27 -23.79 5.06 3.65
C ASP A 27 -22.62 5.89 3.12
N ALA A 28 -22.03 6.71 3.98
CA ALA A 28 -20.85 7.45 3.58
C ALA A 28 -19.82 6.37 3.29
N ASP A 29 -19.55 6.13 2.00
CA ASP A 29 -18.46 5.28 1.55
C ASP A 29 -17.26 5.57 2.43
N ALA A 30 -16.66 4.51 2.97
CA ALA A 30 -15.62 4.58 3.99
C ALA A 30 -14.61 5.68 3.63
N ALA A 31 -14.46 6.65 4.53
CA ALA A 31 -13.71 7.86 4.23
C ALA A 31 -12.35 7.72 4.91
N LYS A 32 -11.30 7.50 4.11
CA LYS A 32 -9.91 7.61 4.56
C LYS A 32 -9.65 9.04 5.02
N VAL A 33 -9.06 9.21 6.20
CA VAL A 33 -8.75 10.52 6.78
C VAL A 33 -7.28 10.58 7.16
N ALA A 34 -6.61 11.64 6.73
CA ALA A 34 -5.29 12.02 7.23
C ALA A 34 -5.42 13.15 8.25
N SER A 35 -4.79 12.98 9.41
CA SER A 35 -4.64 14.04 10.42
C SER A 35 -3.27 14.68 10.28
N VAL A 36 -3.23 15.99 10.00
CA VAL A 36 -1.99 16.75 9.90
C VAL A 36 -1.28 16.80 11.26
N ASN A 37 0.05 16.82 11.24
CA ASN A 37 0.89 17.02 12.41
C ASN A 37 0.59 18.35 13.14
N ASN A 38 1.29 18.59 14.24
CA ASN A 38 1.19 19.84 15.01
C ASN A 38 1.84 21.06 14.33
N ASN A 39 2.27 20.94 13.08
CA ASN A 39 2.87 21.99 12.28
C ASN A 39 2.09 22.20 10.98
N VAL A 40 2.23 23.40 10.39
CA VAL A 40 1.69 23.68 9.06
C VAL A 40 2.32 22.73 8.04
N ALA A 41 1.50 22.04 7.26
CA ALA A 41 1.99 21.09 6.26
C ALA A 41 1.95 21.71 4.85
N ARG A 42 3.08 21.63 4.15
CA ARG A 42 3.18 22.02 2.74
C ARG A 42 2.46 21.01 1.84
N LEU A 43 1.94 21.51 0.73
CA LEU A 43 1.30 20.71 -0.30
C LEU A 43 2.18 20.57 -1.54
N TYR A 44 2.01 19.47 -2.25
CA TYR A 44 2.80 19.12 -3.42
C TYR A 44 1.88 18.76 -4.58
N ARG A 45 2.41 18.84 -5.79
CA ARG A 45 1.83 18.29 -7.00
C ARG A 45 2.23 16.82 -7.16
N GLU A 46 1.61 16.13 -8.12
CA GLU A 46 1.86 14.72 -8.42
C GLU A 46 3.32 14.46 -8.83
N ASP A 47 3.97 15.42 -9.47
CA ASP A 47 5.40 15.39 -9.82
C ASP A 47 6.34 15.77 -8.64
N GLY A 48 5.81 15.86 -7.43
CA GLY A 48 6.55 16.21 -6.23
C GLY A 48 6.90 17.70 -6.09
N LYS A 49 6.47 18.57 -7.00
CA LYS A 49 6.74 20.02 -6.90
C LYS A 49 5.94 20.68 -5.77
N LEU A 50 6.62 21.52 -5.00
CA LEU A 50 6.02 22.30 -3.91
C LEU A 50 4.97 23.29 -4.45
N ILE A 51 3.82 23.34 -3.77
CA ILE A 51 2.81 24.38 -3.94
C ILE A 51 3.06 25.47 -2.88
N THR A 52 3.25 26.72 -3.33
CA THR A 52 3.76 27.81 -2.47
C THR A 52 2.69 28.74 -1.91
N ASP A 53 1.48 28.72 -2.47
CA ASP A 53 0.39 29.65 -2.17
C ASP A 53 -0.66 29.08 -1.19
N ARG A 54 -0.50 27.83 -0.73
CA ARG A 54 -1.40 27.16 0.19
C ARG A 54 -0.68 26.12 1.05
N ALA A 55 -1.27 25.81 2.19
CA ALA A 55 -0.80 24.83 3.16
C ALA A 55 -1.96 24.34 4.03
N LEU A 56 -1.78 23.20 4.69
CA LEU A 56 -2.76 22.68 5.65
C LEU A 56 -2.43 23.16 7.06
N GLY A 57 -3.47 23.55 7.81
CA GLY A 57 -3.33 23.95 9.20
C GLY A 57 -2.90 22.78 10.11
N PRO A 58 -2.17 23.06 11.20
CA PRO A 58 -1.84 22.05 12.21
C PRO A 58 -3.08 21.31 12.71
N ASN A 59 -2.97 20.00 12.96
CA ASN A 59 -4.03 19.15 13.51
C ASN A 59 -5.35 19.12 12.72
N SER A 60 -5.36 19.61 11.48
CA SER A 60 -6.53 19.54 10.62
C SER A 60 -6.70 18.14 10.03
N ASN A 61 -7.96 17.73 9.83
CA ASN A 61 -8.32 16.44 9.25
C ASN A 61 -8.75 16.62 7.80
N TRP A 62 -8.26 15.77 6.91
CA TRP A 62 -8.53 15.83 5.48
C TRP A 62 -8.93 14.47 4.95
N LEU A 63 -9.98 14.45 4.13
CA LEU A 63 -10.32 13.27 3.36
C LEU A 63 -9.17 12.94 2.41
N VAL A 64 -8.84 11.65 2.31
CA VAL A 64 -7.80 11.14 1.45
C VAL A 64 -8.45 10.42 0.28
N GLY A 65 -8.16 10.91 -0.92
CA GLY A 65 -8.53 10.23 -2.16
C GLY A 65 -7.55 9.09 -2.44
N ARG A 66 -6.55 9.38 -3.28
CA ARG A 66 -5.49 8.44 -3.65
C ARG A 66 -4.29 8.51 -2.72
N ILE A 67 -3.64 7.38 -2.52
CA ILE A 67 -2.37 7.26 -1.81
C ILE A 67 -1.32 6.81 -2.80
N PHE A 68 -0.27 7.62 -2.99
CA PHE A 68 0.84 7.21 -3.84
C PHE A 68 2.25 7.41 -3.37
N THR A 69 3.14 6.51 -3.78
CA THR A 69 4.57 6.62 -3.51
C THR A 69 5.29 7.02 -4.78
N HIS A 70 6.09 8.08 -4.66
CA HIS A 70 6.94 8.57 -5.74
C HIS A 70 8.27 9.07 -5.19
N ASN A 71 9.37 8.64 -5.81
CA ASN A 71 10.74 8.91 -5.35
C ASN A 71 10.96 8.56 -3.87
N GLY A 72 10.39 7.44 -3.44
CA GLY A 72 10.46 6.97 -2.05
C GLY A 72 9.61 7.77 -1.05
N GLU A 73 8.83 8.76 -1.48
CA GLU A 73 7.96 9.52 -0.58
C GLU A 73 6.50 9.13 -0.82
N THR A 74 5.77 8.83 0.25
CA THR A 74 4.32 8.56 0.18
C THR A 74 3.53 9.86 0.31
N TYR A 75 2.47 9.97 -0.48
CA TYR A 75 1.62 11.14 -0.67
C TYR A 75 0.16 10.76 -0.51
N TYR A 76 -0.61 11.60 0.19
CA TYR A 76 -2.04 11.50 0.37
C TYR A 76 -2.72 12.62 -0.41
N GLN A 77 -3.62 12.27 -1.33
CA GLN A 77 -4.39 13.25 -2.08
C GLN A 77 -5.45 13.88 -1.18
N VAL A 78 -5.32 15.17 -0.88
CA VAL A 78 -6.25 15.93 -0.03
C VAL A 78 -7.15 16.89 -0.80
N ALA A 79 -6.75 17.21 -2.04
CA ALA A 79 -7.58 17.93 -3.01
C ALA A 79 -7.12 17.60 -4.45
N THR A 80 -7.83 18.12 -5.45
CA THR A 80 -7.47 17.93 -6.86
C THR A 80 -6.06 18.44 -7.14
N LYS A 81 -5.13 17.55 -7.53
CA LYS A 81 -3.71 17.84 -7.81
C LYS A 81 -2.93 18.39 -6.60
N GLU A 82 -3.42 18.15 -5.39
CA GLU A 82 -2.83 18.63 -4.13
C GLU A 82 -2.63 17.47 -3.17
N TYR A 83 -1.37 17.27 -2.80
CA TYR A 83 -0.95 16.09 -2.07
C TYR A 83 -0.17 16.46 -0.81
N LEU A 84 -0.56 15.84 0.30
CA LEU A 84 0.12 15.90 1.59
C LEU A 84 1.15 14.77 1.65
N LYS A 85 2.40 15.06 2.01
CA LYS A 85 3.36 13.99 2.32
C LYS A 85 2.95 13.23 3.58
N ALA A 86 3.06 11.91 3.56
CA ALA A 86 2.70 11.03 4.68
C ALA A 86 3.45 11.38 5.98
N ASN A 87 4.73 11.78 5.89
CA ASN A 87 5.53 12.21 7.05
C ASN A 87 5.02 13.50 7.73
N ASN A 88 4.14 14.26 7.07
CA ASN A 88 3.47 15.43 7.64
C ASN A 88 2.09 15.10 8.23
N ALA A 89 1.68 13.84 8.19
CA ALA A 89 0.50 13.33 8.86
C ALA A 89 0.91 12.50 10.10
N LYS A 90 0.21 12.72 11.21
CA LYS A 90 0.39 11.91 12.44
C LYS A 90 -0.42 10.63 12.39
N ARG A 91 -1.42 10.58 11.51
CA ARG A 91 -2.33 9.45 11.40
C ARG A 91 -2.94 9.40 10.00
N LEU A 92 -3.07 8.20 9.48
CA LEU A 92 -3.97 7.83 8.40
C LEU A 92 -4.91 6.75 8.96
N TYR A 93 -6.23 6.92 8.81
CA TYR A 93 -7.22 5.98 9.33
C TYR A 93 -8.49 5.96 8.48
N ASP A 94 -9.25 4.88 8.59
CA ASP A 94 -10.61 4.79 8.08
C ASP A 94 -11.59 5.24 9.18
N ASN A 95 -12.53 6.13 8.85
CA ASN A 95 -13.49 6.65 9.83
C ASN A 95 -14.49 5.59 10.33
N THR A 96 -14.67 4.49 9.60
CA THR A 96 -15.46 3.33 10.02
C THR A 96 -14.67 2.36 10.89
N ASN A 97 -13.33 2.45 10.89
CA ASN A 97 -12.43 1.72 11.78
C ASN A 97 -11.47 2.66 12.53
N PRO A 98 -11.98 3.53 13.43
CA PRO A 98 -11.14 4.46 14.17
C PRO A 98 -10.29 3.78 15.26
N SER A 99 -10.48 2.48 15.51
CA SER A 99 -9.76 1.71 16.53
C SER A 99 -8.43 1.13 16.04
N LEU A 100 -8.18 1.11 14.72
CA LEU A 100 -6.84 0.81 14.20
C LEU A 100 -5.86 1.92 14.65
N ASN A 101 -4.93 1.54 15.53
CA ASN A 101 -3.86 2.40 16.04
C ASN A 101 -2.54 2.12 15.33
N TYR A 102 -2.58 2.11 14.01
CA TYR A 102 -1.47 1.82 13.12
C TYR A 102 -1.65 2.61 11.83
N THR A 103 -0.56 3.22 11.35
CA THR A 103 -0.53 3.91 10.06
C THR A 103 0.50 3.22 9.19
N PRO A 104 0.09 2.60 8.06
CA PRO A 104 1.00 1.83 7.23
C PRO A 104 2.08 2.69 6.59
N ASN A 105 3.31 2.16 6.56
CA ASN A 105 4.44 2.74 5.86
C ASN A 105 5.01 1.72 4.86
N ILE A 106 4.74 1.92 3.57
CA ILE A 106 5.13 0.96 2.53
C ILE A 106 6.64 0.73 2.45
N GLN A 107 7.49 1.72 2.79
CA GLN A 107 8.94 1.50 2.82
C GLN A 107 9.33 0.51 3.91
N ARG A 108 8.75 0.65 5.12
CA ARG A 108 8.99 -0.27 6.23
C ARG A 108 8.38 -1.64 5.95
N ILE A 109 7.17 -1.69 5.38
CA ILE A 109 6.53 -2.94 4.96
C ILE A 109 7.43 -3.67 3.96
N ASN A 110 7.95 -2.98 2.93
CA ASN A 110 8.90 -3.57 1.98
C ASN A 110 10.16 -4.10 2.68
N GLN A 111 10.73 -3.36 3.62
CA GLN A 111 11.90 -3.82 4.38
C GLN A 111 11.61 -5.11 5.18
N TYR A 112 10.48 -5.19 5.87
CA TYR A 112 10.09 -6.43 6.56
C TYR A 112 9.78 -7.55 5.57
N PHE A 113 9.12 -7.24 4.45
CA PHE A 113 8.78 -8.21 3.41
C PHE A 113 10.04 -8.87 2.83
N ILE A 114 11.06 -8.08 2.48
CA ILE A 114 12.34 -8.62 1.99
C ILE A 114 13.05 -9.47 3.06
N LYS A 115 12.97 -9.11 4.34
CA LYS A 115 13.52 -9.96 5.43
C LYS A 115 12.80 -11.30 5.50
N TYR A 116 11.47 -11.29 5.41
CA TYR A 116 10.67 -12.52 5.41
C TYR A 116 10.93 -13.36 4.16
N LEU A 117 11.06 -12.72 3.00
CA LEU A 117 11.38 -13.36 1.73
C LEU A 117 12.74 -14.06 1.80
N ASN A 118 13.76 -13.40 2.35
CA ASN A 118 15.08 -14.02 2.54
C ASN A 118 15.07 -15.15 3.58
N ALA A 119 14.21 -15.08 4.60
CA ALA A 119 14.00 -16.20 5.52
C ALA A 119 13.34 -17.40 4.79
N LEU A 120 12.38 -17.13 3.91
CA LEU A 120 11.75 -18.13 3.05
C LEU A 120 12.76 -18.78 2.10
N HIS A 121 13.61 -17.97 1.46
CA HIS A 121 14.70 -18.46 0.60
C HIS A 121 15.65 -19.38 1.36
N ALA A 122 16.10 -18.96 2.55
CA ALA A 122 16.95 -19.78 3.41
C ALA A 122 16.30 -21.13 3.81
N ALA A 123 14.98 -21.15 4.06
CA ALA A 123 14.26 -22.38 4.41
C ALA A 123 14.18 -23.38 3.23
N ASN A 124 14.13 -22.86 2.00
CA ASN A 124 14.00 -23.63 0.76
C ASN A 124 15.32 -23.83 0.01
N GLY A 125 16.41 -23.24 0.48
CA GLY A 125 17.74 -23.38 -0.14
C GLY A 125 17.91 -22.58 -1.43
N THR A 126 17.14 -21.50 -1.62
CA THR A 126 17.24 -20.63 -2.80
C THR A 126 18.08 -19.37 -2.51
N PRO A 127 18.62 -18.70 -3.55
CA PRO A 127 19.42 -17.48 -3.38
C PRO A 127 18.60 -16.35 -2.74
N MET A 128 19.23 -15.58 -1.86
CA MET A 128 18.62 -14.39 -1.26
C MET A 128 18.48 -13.23 -2.26
N THR A 129 17.54 -12.34 -1.99
CA THR A 129 17.31 -11.11 -2.76
C THR A 129 17.60 -9.85 -1.95
N THR A 130 17.75 -8.73 -2.66
CA THR A 130 17.93 -7.38 -2.12
C THR A 130 16.90 -6.44 -2.72
N THR A 131 16.79 -5.23 -2.15
CA THR A 131 15.91 -4.19 -2.70
C THR A 131 16.73 -2.99 -3.17
N THR A 132 16.29 -2.34 -4.25
CA THR A 132 16.88 -1.12 -4.78
C THR A 132 15.82 -0.02 -4.85
N ALA A 133 16.26 1.25 -4.87
CA ALA A 133 15.34 2.38 -5.03
C ALA A 133 14.55 2.30 -6.35
N ASP A 134 15.20 1.87 -7.43
CA ASP A 134 14.57 1.67 -8.75
C ASP A 134 13.49 0.59 -8.70
N MET A 135 13.80 -0.60 -8.15
CA MET A 135 12.83 -1.68 -8.06
C MET A 135 11.67 -1.32 -7.11
N PHE A 136 11.95 -0.59 -6.03
CA PHE A 136 10.91 -0.11 -5.12
C PHE A 136 9.99 0.92 -5.78
N GLU A 137 10.54 1.90 -6.51
CA GLU A 137 9.73 2.84 -7.29
C GLU A 137 8.89 2.07 -8.32
N TYR A 138 9.50 1.17 -9.08
CA TYR A 138 8.83 0.32 -10.06
C TYR A 138 7.67 -0.48 -9.46
N ALA A 139 7.88 -1.17 -8.34
CA ALA A 139 6.84 -1.95 -7.67
C ALA A 139 5.66 -1.06 -7.22
N ASN A 140 5.91 0.17 -6.77
CA ASN A 140 4.84 1.12 -6.44
C ASN A 140 4.06 1.53 -7.70
N HIS A 141 4.73 1.84 -8.83
CA HIS A 141 4.06 2.09 -10.11
C HIS A 141 3.26 0.88 -10.59
N ARG A 142 3.78 -0.35 -10.40
CA ARG A 142 3.04 -1.58 -10.71
C ARG A 142 1.77 -1.72 -9.90
N ALA A 143 1.81 -1.41 -8.60
CA ALA A 143 0.62 -1.38 -7.75
C ALA A 143 -0.40 -0.30 -8.19
N TYR A 144 0.05 0.85 -8.72
CA TYR A 144 -0.86 1.88 -9.28
C TYR A 144 -1.58 1.47 -10.56
N GLN A 145 -0.98 0.56 -11.32
CA GLN A 145 -1.58 0.08 -12.57
C GLN A 145 -2.71 -0.92 -12.33
N GLN A 146 -2.80 -1.48 -11.12
CA GLN A 146 -3.82 -2.45 -10.75
C GLN A 146 -5.11 -1.78 -10.26
N VAL A 147 -6.23 -2.50 -10.37
CA VAL A 147 -7.54 -1.99 -9.95
C VAL A 147 -8.24 -3.00 -9.05
N GLY A 148 -7.88 -3.00 -7.76
CA GLY A 148 -8.46 -3.94 -6.79
C GLY A 148 -8.29 -5.39 -7.23
N ASP A 149 -9.37 -6.17 -7.25
CA ASP A 149 -9.36 -7.57 -7.71
C ASP A 149 -9.28 -7.73 -9.24
N THR A 150 -9.27 -6.63 -10.01
CA THR A 150 -8.97 -6.66 -11.45
C THR A 150 -7.47 -6.48 -11.64
N LEU A 151 -6.76 -7.60 -11.57
CA LEU A 151 -5.30 -7.67 -11.67
C LEU A 151 -4.85 -8.04 -13.09
N ASP A 152 -3.81 -7.38 -13.59
CA ASP A 152 -3.30 -7.56 -14.95
C ASP A 152 -1.75 -7.57 -15.01
N HIS A 153 -1.22 -8.75 -15.31
CA HIS A 153 0.21 -8.99 -15.53
C HIS A 153 0.70 -8.54 -16.92
N SER A 154 -0.20 -8.29 -17.88
CA SER A 154 0.15 -7.93 -19.27
C SER A 154 0.53 -6.45 -19.44
N THR A 155 0.13 -5.60 -18.49
CA THR A 155 0.38 -4.15 -18.50
C THR A 155 1.79 -3.76 -18.03
N ARG A 156 2.63 -4.73 -17.67
CA ARG A 156 3.97 -4.47 -17.16
C ARG A 156 4.82 -3.74 -18.21
N PRO A 157 5.42 -2.57 -17.89
CA PRO A 157 6.25 -1.84 -18.84
C PRO A 157 7.70 -2.35 -18.88
N ARG A 158 8.08 -3.20 -17.93
CA ARG A 158 9.38 -3.88 -17.84
C ARG A 158 9.15 -5.38 -17.77
N ASP A 159 10.04 -6.15 -18.38
CA ASP A 159 10.03 -7.61 -18.26
C ASP A 159 10.57 -8.03 -16.90
N THR A 160 9.66 -8.12 -15.93
CA THR A 160 9.92 -8.53 -14.55
C THR A 160 8.94 -9.62 -14.15
N GLU A 161 9.36 -10.42 -13.18
CA GLU A 161 8.45 -11.23 -12.39
C GLU A 161 7.54 -10.31 -11.56
N ASP A 162 6.27 -10.68 -11.40
CA ASP A 162 5.36 -10.00 -10.49
C ASP A 162 4.38 -10.95 -9.79
N ASN A 163 4.17 -10.72 -8.49
CA ASN A 163 3.01 -11.20 -7.75
C ASN A 163 2.08 -10.01 -7.50
N LEU A 164 0.80 -10.17 -7.82
CA LEU A 164 -0.20 -9.12 -7.66
C LEU A 164 -1.23 -9.54 -6.61
N TYR A 165 -1.78 -8.56 -5.89
CA TYR A 165 -2.87 -8.80 -4.95
C TYR A 165 -3.77 -7.57 -4.84
N GLY A 166 -5.10 -7.75 -4.86
CA GLY A 166 -6.12 -6.72 -4.65
C GLY A 166 -6.21 -6.19 -3.20
N PHE A 167 -5.11 -6.31 -2.46
CA PHE A 167 -4.95 -5.85 -1.10
C PHE A 167 -4.11 -4.55 -1.13
N GLY A 168 -4.59 -3.47 -0.53
CA GLY A 168 -3.86 -2.19 -0.46
C GLY A 168 -4.13 -1.42 0.83
N TYR A 169 -3.83 -0.12 0.86
CA TYR A 169 -4.08 0.74 2.03
C TYR A 169 -5.53 0.67 2.51
N ASP A 170 -6.52 0.63 1.61
CA ASP A 170 -7.94 0.57 1.92
C ASP A 170 -8.27 -0.65 2.77
N TYR A 171 -7.72 -1.81 2.40
CA TYR A 171 -7.94 -3.05 3.13
C TYR A 171 -7.29 -2.99 4.51
N ILE A 172 -6.04 -2.51 4.61
CA ILE A 172 -5.34 -2.40 5.89
C ILE A 172 -6.10 -1.48 6.85
N LEU A 173 -6.49 -0.29 6.38
CA LEU A 173 -7.16 0.71 7.21
C LEU A 173 -8.54 0.24 7.66
N LYS A 174 -9.26 -0.50 6.81
CA LYS A 174 -10.61 -0.98 7.11
C LYS A 174 -10.61 -2.26 7.95
N TYR A 175 -9.74 -3.23 7.65
CA TYR A 175 -9.79 -4.57 8.22
C TYR A 175 -8.60 -4.93 9.12
N GLY A 176 -7.56 -4.09 9.19
CA GLY A 176 -6.31 -4.44 9.87
C GLY A 176 -6.44 -4.77 11.35
N GLN A 177 -7.44 -4.23 12.05
CA GLN A 177 -7.70 -4.63 13.44
C GLN A 177 -8.14 -6.09 13.55
N TYR A 178 -8.96 -6.57 12.61
CA TYR A 178 -9.52 -7.93 12.61
C TYR A 178 -8.51 -8.96 12.11
N GLU A 179 -7.69 -8.57 11.15
CA GLU A 179 -6.63 -9.41 10.55
C GLU A 179 -5.30 -9.35 11.34
N GLU A 180 -5.32 -8.74 12.53
CA GLU A 180 -4.15 -8.55 13.40
C GLU A 180 -2.95 -7.81 12.74
N MET A 181 -3.23 -6.97 11.75
CA MET A 181 -2.26 -6.10 11.09
C MET A 181 -2.08 -4.81 11.88
N LYS A 182 -1.25 -4.87 12.93
CA LYS A 182 -1.03 -3.77 13.88
C LYS A 182 0.33 -3.09 13.70
N SER A 183 1.15 -3.56 12.77
CA SER A 183 2.47 -3.04 12.45
C SER A 183 2.84 -3.28 10.98
N ASP A 184 3.88 -2.58 10.51
CA ASP A 184 4.45 -2.77 9.17
C ASP A 184 4.93 -4.22 8.96
N ARG A 185 5.44 -4.84 10.03
CA ARG A 185 5.86 -6.25 10.05
C ARG A 185 4.67 -7.19 9.85
N ASP A 186 3.56 -6.92 10.54
CA ASP A 186 2.35 -7.76 10.44
C ASP A 186 1.78 -7.75 9.03
N VAL A 187 1.72 -6.58 8.40
CA VAL A 187 1.27 -6.45 7.00
C VAL A 187 2.20 -7.21 6.05
N ALA A 188 3.52 -7.08 6.22
CA ALA A 188 4.48 -7.80 5.40
C ALA A 188 4.32 -9.33 5.52
N TYR A 189 4.15 -9.84 6.75
CA TYR A 189 3.90 -11.26 6.99
C TYR A 189 2.56 -11.72 6.42
N TYR A 190 1.51 -10.92 6.57
CA TYR A 190 0.18 -11.21 6.02
C TYR A 190 0.24 -11.40 4.50
N LEU A 191 0.90 -10.49 3.80
CA LEU A 191 1.09 -10.56 2.34
C LEU A 191 1.89 -11.79 1.92
N LEU A 192 3.03 -12.05 2.58
CA LEU A 192 3.86 -13.23 2.31
C LEU A 192 3.04 -14.52 2.48
N LYS A 193 2.29 -14.62 3.58
CA LYS A 193 1.44 -15.78 3.87
C LYS A 193 0.31 -15.92 2.84
N GLY A 194 -0.34 -14.82 2.47
CA GLY A 194 -1.42 -14.84 1.47
C GLY A 194 -0.97 -15.40 0.12
N TRP A 195 0.17 -14.91 -0.39
CA TRP A 195 0.76 -15.42 -1.63
C TRP A 195 1.35 -16.82 -1.49
N TYR A 196 1.93 -17.16 -0.35
CA TYR A 196 2.45 -18.51 -0.14
C TYR A 196 1.33 -19.55 -0.07
N ASP A 197 0.27 -19.29 0.69
CA ASP A 197 -0.83 -20.23 0.86
C ASP A 197 -1.51 -20.51 -0.49
N ASP A 198 -1.64 -19.49 -1.36
CA ASP A 198 -2.29 -19.55 -2.69
C ASP A 198 -3.74 -20.10 -2.68
N ASN A 199 -4.32 -20.29 -1.49
CA ASN A 199 -5.67 -20.83 -1.28
C ASN A 199 -6.78 -19.94 -1.87
N ASN A 200 -6.49 -18.65 -2.10
CA ASN A 200 -7.39 -17.69 -2.72
C ASN A 200 -6.98 -17.34 -4.17
N ASN A 201 -6.16 -18.16 -4.82
CA ASN A 201 -5.83 -17.95 -6.23
C ASN A 201 -7.10 -18.07 -7.08
N ILE A 202 -7.58 -16.92 -7.58
CA ILE A 202 -8.84 -16.79 -8.33
C ILE A 202 -8.70 -17.37 -9.74
N SER A 203 -7.48 -17.46 -10.27
CA SER A 203 -7.22 -17.85 -11.66
C SER A 203 -7.19 -19.36 -11.87
N TYR A 204 -6.68 -20.13 -10.90
CA TYR A 204 -6.49 -21.58 -11.04
C TYR A 204 -6.83 -22.30 -9.73
N GLY A 205 -7.72 -23.28 -9.81
CA GLY A 205 -8.14 -24.09 -8.67
C GLY A 205 -7.11 -25.16 -8.26
N PRO A 206 -7.27 -25.78 -7.08
CA PRO A 206 -6.36 -26.82 -6.61
C PRO A 206 -6.12 -27.92 -7.65
N GLY A 207 -4.85 -28.24 -7.89
CA GLY A 207 -4.42 -29.27 -8.85
C GLY A 207 -4.28 -28.80 -10.31
N GLN A 208 -4.46 -27.50 -10.59
CA GLN A 208 -4.20 -26.91 -11.90
C GLN A 208 -2.80 -26.27 -11.96
N VAL A 209 -2.18 -26.32 -13.14
CA VAL A 209 -0.95 -25.57 -13.43
C VAL A 209 -1.19 -24.08 -13.18
N GLY A 210 -0.25 -23.41 -12.52
CA GLY A 210 -0.35 -22.00 -12.16
C GLY A 210 -1.03 -21.73 -10.81
N HIS A 211 -1.64 -22.73 -10.17
CA HIS A 211 -2.26 -22.55 -8.84
C HIS A 211 -1.26 -22.07 -7.80
N PHE A 212 -0.03 -22.63 -7.79
CA PHE A 212 1.06 -22.24 -6.89
C PHE A 212 2.00 -21.19 -7.49
N GLY A 213 1.50 -20.39 -8.44
CA GLY A 213 2.32 -19.41 -9.16
C GLY A 213 2.93 -18.37 -8.24
N HIS A 214 2.16 -17.84 -7.27
CA HIS A 214 2.69 -16.86 -6.33
C HIS A 214 3.71 -17.49 -5.39
N ARG A 215 3.46 -18.72 -4.90
CA ARG A 215 4.44 -19.45 -4.10
C ARG A 215 5.75 -19.70 -4.85
N ALA A 216 5.68 -20.09 -6.12
CA ALA A 216 6.85 -20.30 -6.96
C ALA A 216 7.68 -19.01 -7.06
N ALA A 217 7.00 -17.90 -7.37
CA ALA A 217 7.55 -16.56 -7.41
C ALA A 217 8.20 -16.13 -6.08
N LEU A 218 7.59 -16.43 -4.92
CA LEU A 218 8.20 -16.12 -3.63
C LEU A 218 9.47 -16.95 -3.34
N ILE A 219 9.49 -18.24 -3.67
CA ILE A 219 10.63 -19.10 -3.35
C ILE A 219 11.80 -18.87 -4.29
N TYR A 220 11.52 -18.61 -5.56
CA TYR A 220 12.50 -18.36 -6.61
C TYR A 220 12.47 -16.89 -7.04
N THR A 221 12.27 -15.95 -6.12
CA THR A 221 12.28 -14.53 -6.48
C THR A 221 13.67 -14.14 -6.99
N GLY A 222 13.75 -13.45 -8.12
CA GLY A 222 15.03 -12.90 -8.58
C GLY A 222 15.52 -11.70 -7.77
N ASN A 223 16.61 -11.09 -8.23
CA ASN A 223 17.30 -10.02 -7.52
C ASN A 223 17.66 -8.85 -8.46
N PRO A 224 17.31 -7.59 -8.13
CA PRO A 224 16.60 -7.16 -6.91
C PRO A 224 15.09 -7.43 -6.94
N ALA A 225 14.46 -7.37 -5.77
CA ALA A 225 13.02 -7.44 -5.56
C ALA A 225 12.51 -6.26 -4.70
N ALA A 226 11.24 -5.91 -4.86
CA ALA A 226 10.57 -4.96 -3.99
C ALA A 226 9.07 -5.18 -3.94
N LEU A 227 8.47 -4.69 -2.85
CA LEU A 227 7.04 -4.59 -2.63
C LEU A 227 6.58 -3.13 -2.77
N GLY A 228 5.55 -2.90 -3.57
CA GLY A 228 4.86 -1.61 -3.70
C GLY A 228 3.37 -1.73 -3.45
N MET A 229 2.71 -0.61 -3.14
CA MET A 229 1.31 -0.61 -2.71
C MET A 229 0.59 0.67 -3.12
N SER A 230 -0.62 0.52 -3.62
CA SER A 230 -1.59 1.57 -3.93
C SER A 230 -2.78 1.50 -2.95
N ASP A 231 -3.79 2.32 -3.17
CA ASP A 231 -5.02 2.32 -2.35
C ASP A 231 -5.63 0.91 -2.23
N ASN A 232 -5.66 0.15 -3.33
CA ASN A 232 -6.40 -1.09 -3.42
C ASN A 232 -5.61 -2.26 -4.01
N ALA A 233 -4.30 -2.13 -4.18
CA ALA A 233 -3.48 -3.22 -4.68
C ALA A 233 -2.06 -3.19 -4.14
N THR A 234 -1.42 -4.35 -4.18
CA THR A 234 -0.01 -4.56 -3.87
C THR A 234 0.63 -5.31 -5.03
N ALA A 235 1.86 -4.93 -5.35
CA ALA A 235 2.70 -5.64 -6.30
C ALA A 235 4.04 -5.98 -5.65
N MET A 236 4.41 -7.27 -5.68
CA MET A 236 5.80 -7.65 -5.59
C MET A 236 6.36 -7.65 -7.01
N SER A 237 7.52 -7.04 -7.22
CA SER A 237 8.22 -7.06 -8.51
C SER A 237 9.68 -7.43 -8.30
N ALA A 238 10.22 -8.23 -9.22
CA ALA A 238 11.61 -8.65 -9.19
C ALA A 238 12.16 -8.87 -10.60
N GLU A 239 13.49 -8.86 -10.74
CA GLU A 239 14.11 -9.49 -11.90
C GLU A 239 13.72 -10.97 -11.98
N TRP A 240 13.75 -11.55 -13.18
CA TRP A 240 13.57 -12.99 -13.33
C TRP A 240 14.68 -13.75 -12.59
N PRO A 241 14.37 -14.91 -11.98
CA PRO A 241 15.38 -15.72 -11.32
C PRO A 241 16.28 -16.44 -12.30
N GLU A 242 17.48 -16.78 -11.82
CA GLU A 242 18.41 -17.63 -12.56
C GLU A 242 17.92 -19.09 -12.64
N ASP A 243 17.22 -19.57 -11.61
CA ASP A 243 16.68 -20.93 -11.53
C ASP A 243 15.22 -21.02 -12.00
N LEU A 244 15.02 -20.92 -13.31
CA LEU A 244 13.72 -21.07 -13.94
C LEU A 244 13.16 -22.49 -13.84
N ASP A 245 14.01 -23.51 -13.79
CA ASP A 245 13.58 -24.91 -13.66
C ASP A 245 12.98 -25.15 -12.27
N GLY A 246 13.62 -24.61 -11.23
CA GLY A 246 13.11 -24.59 -9.87
C GLY A 246 11.76 -23.88 -9.77
N LEU A 247 11.64 -22.66 -10.33
CA LEU A 247 10.36 -21.94 -10.39
C LEU A 247 9.28 -22.77 -11.10
N ASN A 248 9.60 -23.31 -12.28
CA ASN A 248 8.67 -24.10 -13.08
C ASN A 248 8.26 -25.42 -12.41
N SER A 249 9.09 -25.98 -11.53
CA SER A 249 8.76 -27.19 -10.77
C SER A 249 7.58 -26.96 -9.81
N ILE A 250 7.45 -25.76 -9.26
CA ILE A 250 6.33 -25.38 -8.38
C ILE A 250 5.17 -24.85 -9.22
N TYR A 251 5.43 -23.99 -10.21
CA TYR A 251 4.39 -23.42 -11.06
C TYR A 251 3.56 -24.50 -11.78
N ASN A 252 4.23 -25.53 -12.31
CA ASN A 252 3.58 -26.62 -13.03
C ASN A 252 3.10 -27.76 -12.11
N TYR A 253 3.22 -27.62 -10.79
CA TYR A 253 2.81 -28.65 -9.84
C TYR A 253 1.29 -28.79 -9.77
N THR A 254 0.79 -29.99 -10.06
CA THR A 254 -0.65 -30.32 -10.10
C THR A 254 -1.13 -31.16 -8.90
N GLY A 255 -0.26 -31.38 -7.92
CA GLY A 255 -0.65 -32.04 -6.67
C GLY A 255 -1.37 -31.09 -5.70
N SER A 256 -1.71 -31.59 -4.52
CA SER A 256 -2.43 -30.82 -3.50
C SER A 256 -1.58 -29.80 -2.76
N ASN A 257 -0.28 -30.09 -2.55
CA ASN A 257 0.66 -29.17 -1.93
C ASN A 257 2.10 -29.49 -2.37
N PRO A 258 2.87 -28.54 -2.95
CA PRO A 258 4.26 -28.76 -3.30
C PRO A 258 5.12 -28.86 -2.04
N ASN A 259 6.15 -29.71 -2.07
CA ASN A 259 7.06 -29.95 -0.94
C ASN A 259 7.99 -28.74 -0.72
N THR A 260 7.47 -27.74 -0.03
CA THR A 260 8.08 -26.43 0.21
C THR A 260 7.95 -26.08 1.69
N LYS A 261 8.88 -25.27 2.22
CA LYS A 261 8.89 -24.89 3.63
C LYS A 261 8.45 -23.44 3.78
N PHE A 262 7.54 -23.18 4.70
CA PHE A 262 7.16 -21.84 5.11
C PHE A 262 7.87 -21.42 6.40
N VAL A 263 7.86 -20.13 6.70
CA VAL A 263 8.52 -19.54 7.87
C VAL A 263 7.50 -19.00 8.87
N SER A 264 7.86 -19.00 10.16
CA SER A 264 7.02 -18.39 11.19
C SER A 264 7.14 -16.87 11.16
N LYS A 265 6.11 -16.19 11.66
CA LYS A 265 6.12 -14.73 11.84
C LYS A 265 7.30 -14.24 12.68
N ASP A 266 7.70 -15.02 13.67
CA ASP A 266 8.75 -14.63 14.62
C ASP A 266 10.17 -14.76 14.08
N VAL A 267 10.36 -15.31 12.87
CA VAL A 267 11.68 -15.36 12.22
C VAL A 267 12.23 -13.96 11.92
N VAL A 268 11.36 -12.96 11.77
CA VAL A 268 11.71 -11.56 11.66
C VAL A 268 11.21 -10.83 12.92
N PRO A 269 12.11 -10.35 13.80
CA PRO A 269 11.71 -9.60 14.97
C PRO A 269 11.18 -8.21 14.58
N GLU A 270 10.39 -7.63 15.49
CA GLU A 270 9.81 -6.29 15.37
C GLU A 270 10.88 -5.19 15.36
#